data_AF-A0A7R7AM42-F1
#
_entry.id   AF-A0A7R7AM42-F1
#
_cell.length_a   1.000
_cell.length_b   1.000
_cell.length_c   1.000
_cell.angle_alpha   90.00
_cell.angle_beta   90.00
_cell.angle_gamma   90.00
#
_symmetry.space_group_name_H-M   'P 1'
#
loop_
_entity.id
_entity.type
_entity.pdbx_description
1 polymer ?
#
loop_
_entity_poly.entity_id
_entity_poly.type
_entity_poly.pdbx_seq_one_letter_code
_entity_poly.pdbx_strand_id
1 'polypeptide(L)'
;MLARTSHHCDIFAIARACGVKLHDSADNRSTGRQPGHCYCKPTLRAIGRRHGEAHLAMVLKLINQTGNGLELHAATLQAVSYLILVEVMPIGSALFDAFDRIDLGHVRRMARAMPGLTSNNMVALLYPMLAGTAIFEKVAA
;
A
#
# COMPACT_ATOMS: atom_id res chain seq x y z
N MET A 1 19.48 17.38 -13.26
CA MET A 1 18.94 17.31 -11.88
C MET A 1 17.61 18.04 -11.85
N LEU A 2 16.50 17.34 -12.01
CA LEU A 2 15.17 17.95 -11.82
C LEU A 2 15.02 18.24 -10.32
N ALA A 3 14.67 19.48 -9.96
CA ALA A 3 14.45 19.87 -8.58
C ALA A 3 13.46 18.91 -7.93
N ARG A 4 13.83 18.30 -6.79
CA ARG A 4 12.89 17.48 -6.01
C ARG A 4 11.90 18.43 -5.35
N THR A 5 10.78 18.69 -6.02
CA THR A 5 9.62 19.33 -5.40
C THR A 5 9.18 18.47 -4.22
N SER A 6 9.39 18.97 -3.01
CA SER A 6 8.86 18.36 -1.79
C SER A 6 7.48 18.93 -1.55
N HIS A 7 6.47 18.08 -1.61
CA HIS A 7 5.09 18.49 -1.32
C HIS A 7 4.92 18.75 0.19
N HIS A 8 4.14 19.78 0.53
CA HIS A 8 3.54 19.85 1.87
C HIS A 8 2.62 18.64 2.04
N CYS A 9 2.65 18.00 3.21
CA CYS A 9 1.87 16.80 3.46
C CYS A 9 1.46 16.69 4.93
N ASP A 10 0.17 16.91 5.20
CA ASP A 10 -0.44 16.59 6.49
C ASP A 10 -0.93 15.13 6.50
N ILE A 11 -0.03 14.23 6.91
CA ILE A 11 -0.34 12.80 7.00
C ILE A 11 -1.49 12.50 7.96
N PHE A 12 -1.76 13.34 8.96
CA PHE A 12 -2.79 13.08 9.96
C PHE A 12 -4.17 13.41 9.41
N ALA A 13 -4.31 14.54 8.72
CA ALA A 13 -5.54 14.90 8.02
C ALA A 13 -5.89 13.84 6.96
N ILE A 14 -4.92 13.45 6.14
CA ILE A 14 -5.11 12.45 5.08
C ILE A 14 -5.47 11.08 5.65
N ALA A 15 -4.73 10.61 6.68
CA ALA A 15 -5.02 9.32 7.30
C ALA A 15 -6.43 9.29 7.91
N ARG A 16 -6.84 10.35 8.62
CA ARG A 16 -8.19 10.49 9.17
C ARG A 16 -9.25 10.42 8.08
N ALA A 17 -9.07 11.15 6.98
CA ALA A 17 -10.00 11.15 5.85
C ALA A 17 -10.11 9.76 5.17
N CYS A 18 -9.08 8.92 5.30
CA CYS A 18 -9.06 7.55 4.77
C CYS A 18 -9.47 6.49 5.82
N GLY A 19 -9.95 6.89 7.00
CA GLY A 19 -10.33 5.97 8.07
C GLY A 19 -9.14 5.27 8.77
N VAL A 20 -7.93 5.83 8.66
CA VAL A 20 -6.70 5.27 9.21
C VAL A 20 -6.29 6.00 10.49
N LYS A 21 -6.01 5.25 11.55
CA LYS A 21 -5.46 5.75 12.82
C LYS A 21 -3.94 5.61 12.82
N LEU A 22 -3.24 6.71 13.09
CA LEU A 22 -1.78 6.74 13.16
C LEU A 22 -1.30 6.59 14.60
N HIS A 23 -0.44 5.61 14.81
CA HIS A 23 0.19 5.29 16.10
C HIS A 23 1.70 5.49 16.02
N ASP A 24 2.35 5.65 17.17
CA ASP A 24 3.81 5.69 17.21
C ASP A 24 4.40 4.30 16.99
N SER A 25 5.53 4.25 16.29
CA SER A 25 6.17 2.98 15.95
C SER A 25 6.59 2.18 17.19
N ALA A 26 6.82 2.85 18.31
CA ALA A 26 7.10 2.23 19.60
C ALA A 26 5.92 1.39 20.12
N ASP A 27 4.68 1.73 19.73
CA ASP A 27 3.47 0.99 20.12
C ASP A 27 3.18 -0.19 19.19
N ASN A 28 4.03 -0.43 18.19
CA ASN A 28 3.81 -1.47 17.20
C ASN A 28 4.04 -2.86 17.82
N ARG A 29 2.94 -3.53 18.18
CA ARG A 29 2.95 -4.92 18.63
C ARG A 29 2.74 -5.86 17.45
N SER A 30 3.39 -7.03 17.49
CA SER A 30 3.22 -8.08 16.47
C SER A 30 1.84 -8.76 16.56
N THR A 31 1.18 -8.68 17.70
CA THR A 31 -0.15 -9.25 17.97
C THR A 31 -1.17 -8.17 18.30
N GLY A 32 -2.45 -8.44 18.03
CA GLY A 32 -3.57 -7.55 18.38
C GLY A 32 -3.73 -6.31 17.50
N ARG A 33 -3.05 -6.25 16.34
CA ARG A 33 -3.26 -5.18 15.35
C ARG A 33 -4.70 -5.18 14.85
N GLN A 34 -5.27 -3.99 14.75
CA GLN A 34 -6.62 -3.77 14.28
C GLN A 34 -6.60 -3.23 12.83
N PRO A 35 -7.61 -3.55 12.02
CA PRO A 35 -7.76 -2.94 10.69
C PRO A 35 -7.78 -1.41 10.80
N GLY A 36 -7.14 -0.72 9.86
CA GLY A 36 -7.05 0.74 9.86
C GLY A 36 -6.03 1.34 10.82
N HIS A 37 -5.29 0.52 11.58
CA HIS A 37 -4.21 1.01 12.45
C HIS A 37 -2.87 0.98 11.73
N CYS A 38 -2.24 2.14 11.58
CA CYS A 38 -0.94 2.31 10.93
C CYS A 38 0.10 2.84 11.92
N TYR A 39 1.27 2.18 11.95
CA TYR A 39 2.40 2.51 12.83
C TYR A 39 3.60 3.06 12.03
N CYS A 40 3.41 3.29 10.73
CA CYS A 40 4.47 3.60 9.77
C CYS A 40 4.46 5.09 9.38
N LYS A 41 4.34 6.01 10.35
CA LYS A 41 4.33 7.47 10.10
C LYS A 41 5.49 7.93 9.19
N PRO A 42 6.75 7.45 9.34
CA PRO A 42 7.84 7.86 8.44
C PRO A 42 7.60 7.49 6.98
N THR A 43 7.03 6.31 6.71
CA THR A 43 6.70 5.85 5.36
C THR A 43 5.63 6.72 4.72
N LEU A 44 4.56 7.07 5.47
CA LEU A 44 3.51 7.96 4.97
C LEU A 44 4.06 9.35 4.62
N ARG A 45 4.93 9.92 5.47
CA ARG A 45 5.61 11.20 5.19
C ARG A 45 6.46 11.11 3.93
N ALA A 46 7.21 10.02 3.77
CA ALA A 46 8.07 9.83 2.60
C ALA A 46 7.26 9.76 1.30
N ILE A 47 6.16 8.99 1.29
CA ILE A 47 5.25 8.88 0.14
C ILE A 47 4.60 10.24 -0.14
N GLY A 48 3.98 10.86 0.86
CA GLY A 48 3.25 12.12 0.69
C GLY A 48 4.15 13.28 0.27
N ARG A 49 5.37 13.41 0.82
CA ARG A 49 6.32 14.43 0.39
C ARG A 49 6.81 14.23 -1.03
N ARG A 50 6.89 12.98 -1.50
CA ARG A 50 7.42 12.64 -2.83
C ARG A 50 6.37 12.70 -3.93
N HIS A 51 5.12 12.35 -3.62
CA HIS A 51 4.06 12.16 -4.62
C HIS A 51 2.81 13.01 -4.35
N GLY A 52 2.76 13.76 -3.26
CA GLY A 52 1.64 14.61 -2.88
C GLY A 52 0.55 13.89 -2.07
N GLU A 53 -0.38 14.70 -1.54
CA GLU A 53 -1.43 14.25 -0.62
C GLU A 53 -2.46 13.34 -1.30
N ALA A 54 -2.85 13.66 -2.54
CA ALA A 54 -3.81 12.86 -3.31
C ALA A 54 -3.30 11.44 -3.57
N HIS A 55 -2.01 11.29 -3.90
CA HIS A 55 -1.36 10.00 -4.09
C HIS A 55 -1.36 9.20 -2.78
N LEU A 56 -0.97 9.83 -1.68
CA LEU A 56 -0.99 9.19 -0.36
C LEU A 56 -2.41 8.76 0.04
N ALA A 57 -3.41 9.58 -0.22
CA ALA A 57 -4.81 9.25 0.04
C ALA A 57 -5.25 8.02 -0.76
N MET A 58 -4.87 7.91 -2.05
CA MET A 58 -5.19 6.74 -2.87
C MET A 58 -4.54 5.46 -2.32
N VAL A 59 -3.26 5.52 -1.95
CA VAL A 59 -2.56 4.39 -1.30
C VAL A 59 -3.30 3.91 -0.05
N LEU A 60 -3.69 4.84 0.82
CA LEU A 60 -4.40 4.50 2.06
C LEU A 60 -5.79 3.94 1.79
N LYS A 61 -6.54 4.51 0.84
CA LYS A 61 -7.88 4.03 0.47
C LYS A 61 -7.84 2.62 -0.10
N LEU A 62 -6.93 2.31 -1.03
CA LEU A 62 -6.81 0.96 -1.60
C LEU A 62 -6.54 -0.12 -0.56
N ILE A 63 -5.81 0.20 0.51
CA ILE A 63 -5.52 -0.77 1.58
C ILE A 63 -6.66 -0.80 2.60
N ASN A 64 -7.16 0.36 3.04
CA ASN A 64 -8.06 0.43 4.19
C ASN A 64 -9.55 0.33 3.84
N GLN A 65 -9.93 0.61 2.59
CA GLN A 65 -11.31 0.50 2.12
C GLN A 65 -11.57 -0.80 1.35
N THR A 66 -10.61 -1.70 1.33
CA THR A 66 -10.74 -3.08 0.82
C THR A 66 -10.59 -4.07 1.97
N GLY A 67 -10.69 -5.37 1.69
CA GLY A 67 -10.42 -6.46 2.66
C GLY A 67 -9.02 -6.44 3.33
N ASN A 68 -8.16 -5.48 2.99
CA ASN A 68 -6.75 -5.42 3.38
C ASN A 68 -6.42 -4.45 4.53
N GLY A 69 -7.40 -4.02 5.34
CA GLY A 69 -7.18 -3.01 6.38
C GLY A 69 -6.11 -3.34 7.43
N LEU A 70 -5.72 -4.61 7.59
CA LEU A 70 -4.60 -5.04 8.46
C LEU A 70 -3.22 -4.78 7.84
N GLU A 71 -3.16 -4.51 6.54
CA GLU A 71 -1.94 -4.50 5.74
C GLU A 71 -1.32 -3.10 5.59
N LEU A 72 -1.62 -2.20 6.54
CA LEU A 72 -0.96 -0.90 6.71
C LEU A 72 0.47 -1.06 7.29
N HIS A 73 1.31 -1.77 6.54
CA HIS A 73 2.72 -1.99 6.80
C HIS A 73 3.59 -1.18 5.84
N ALA A 74 4.80 -0.81 6.26
CA ALA A 74 5.72 0.00 5.45
C ALA A 74 5.98 -0.59 4.06
N ALA A 75 6.24 -1.91 3.97
CA ALA A 75 6.50 -2.58 2.70
C ALA A 75 5.27 -2.55 1.77
N THR A 76 4.07 -2.82 2.31
CA THR A 76 2.80 -2.76 1.56
C THR A 76 2.53 -1.35 1.05
N LEU A 77 2.65 -0.34 1.92
CA LEU A 77 2.45 1.07 1.57
C LEU A 77 3.39 1.51 0.42
N GLN A 78 4.66 1.10 0.48
CA GLN A 78 5.64 1.39 -0.57
C GLN A 78 5.31 0.66 -1.88
N ALA A 79 4.93 -0.61 -1.82
CA ALA A 79 4.59 -1.40 -3.00
C ALA A 79 3.35 -0.85 -3.72
N VAL A 80 2.27 -0.58 -2.97
CA VAL A 80 1.05 0.01 -3.53
C VAL A 80 1.30 1.41 -4.08
N SER A 81 2.08 2.24 -3.37
CA SER A 81 2.51 3.55 -3.87
C SER A 81 3.24 3.45 -5.21
N TYR A 82 4.11 2.45 -5.38
CA TYR A 82 4.85 2.24 -6.62
C TYR A 82 3.92 1.78 -7.75
N LEU A 83 3.00 0.85 -7.47
CA LEU A 83 2.04 0.34 -8.46
C LEU A 83 1.10 1.43 -9.00
N ILE A 84 0.64 2.34 -8.13
CA ILE A 84 -0.11 3.52 -8.55
C ILE A 84 0.77 4.43 -9.42
N LEU A 85 2.02 4.65 -9.02
CA LEU A 85 2.95 5.55 -9.74
C LEU A 85 3.26 5.08 -11.16
N VAL A 86 3.37 3.77 -11.38
CA VAL A 86 3.60 3.18 -12.70
C VAL A 86 2.30 2.93 -13.46
N GLU A 87 1.16 3.36 -12.91
CA GLU A 87 -0.17 3.25 -13.52
C GLU A 87 -0.49 1.83 -13.98
N VAL A 88 -0.20 0.82 -13.12
CA VAL A 88 -0.42 -0.60 -13.46
C VAL A 88 -1.85 -0.90 -13.91
N MET A 89 -2.81 -0.10 -13.45
CA MET A 89 -4.21 -0.13 -13.83
C MET A 89 -4.80 1.28 -13.68
N PRO A 90 -5.79 1.68 -14.50
CA PRO A 90 -6.49 2.95 -14.33
C PRO A 90 -7.09 3.10 -12.93
N ILE A 91 -6.95 4.28 -12.34
CA ILE A 91 -7.57 4.59 -11.05
C ILE A 91 -9.09 4.67 -11.22
N GLY A 92 -9.81 3.78 -10.55
CA GLY A 92 -11.28 3.69 -10.62
C GLY A 92 -11.79 2.50 -9.81
N SER A 93 -13.09 2.21 -9.91
CA SER A 93 -13.72 1.08 -9.18
C SER A 93 -13.04 -0.25 -9.46
N ALA A 94 -12.64 -0.51 -10.72
CA ALA A 94 -11.98 -1.76 -11.09
C ALA A 94 -10.66 -2.00 -10.34
N LEU A 95 -9.93 -0.93 -9.98
CA LEU A 95 -8.71 -1.05 -9.17
C LEU A 95 -9.04 -1.45 -7.73
N PHE A 96 -10.12 -0.91 -7.15
CA PHE A 96 -10.59 -1.32 -5.83
C PHE A 96 -11.10 -2.77 -5.86
N ASP A 97 -11.90 -3.14 -6.87
CA ASP A 97 -12.39 -4.51 -7.06
C ASP A 97 -11.23 -5.52 -7.18
N ALA A 98 -10.15 -5.14 -7.88
CA ALA A 98 -8.95 -5.96 -7.97
C ALA A 98 -8.26 -6.14 -6.61
N PHE A 99 -8.13 -5.06 -5.84
CA PHE A 99 -7.55 -5.12 -4.49
C PHE A 99 -8.43 -5.90 -3.49
N ASP A 100 -9.75 -5.89 -3.63
CA ASP A 100 -10.65 -6.72 -2.81
C ASP A 100 -10.47 -8.23 -3.06
N ARG A 101 -10.04 -8.62 -4.27
CA ARG A 101 -9.75 -10.03 -4.62
C ARG A 101 -8.35 -10.47 -4.20
N ILE A 102 -7.46 -9.54 -3.85
CA ILE A 102 -6.07 -9.84 -3.49
C ILE A 102 -5.91 -9.80 -1.97
N ASP A 103 -5.46 -10.91 -1.37
CA ASP A 103 -4.98 -10.94 0.01
C ASP A 103 -3.55 -10.36 0.08
N LEU A 104 -3.43 -9.06 0.38
CA LEU A 104 -2.14 -8.39 0.55
C LEU A 104 -1.31 -8.98 1.70
N GLY A 105 -1.97 -9.60 2.69
CA GLY A 105 -1.29 -10.28 3.78
C GLY A 105 -0.60 -11.55 3.31
N HIS A 106 -1.25 -12.35 2.48
CA HIS A 106 -0.64 -13.50 1.83
C HIS A 106 0.53 -13.07 0.94
N VAL A 107 0.31 -12.08 0.07
CA VAL A 107 1.36 -11.54 -0.81
C VAL A 107 2.57 -11.04 -0.02
N ARG A 108 2.35 -10.29 1.08
CA ARG A 108 3.44 -9.82 1.94
C ARG A 108 4.18 -10.98 2.61
N ARG A 109 3.49 -12.02 3.07
CA ARG A 109 4.14 -13.22 3.65
C ARG A 109 5.04 -13.90 2.62
N MET A 110 4.57 -14.09 1.40
CA MET A 110 5.39 -14.63 0.31
C MET A 110 6.60 -13.73 0.00
N ALA A 111 6.36 -12.42 -0.17
CA ALA A 111 7.41 -11.44 -0.47
C ALA A 111 8.50 -11.36 0.60
N ARG A 112 8.17 -11.61 1.87
CA ARG A 112 9.12 -11.68 3.00
C ARG A 112 10.00 -12.93 2.98
N ALA A 113 9.53 -14.02 2.37
CA ALA A 113 10.30 -15.26 2.24
C ALA A 113 11.29 -15.22 1.06
N MET A 114 11.14 -14.26 0.16
CA MET A 114 12.02 -14.06 -0.99
C MET A 114 13.24 -13.19 -0.62
N PRO A 115 14.41 -13.41 -1.24
CA PRO A 115 15.56 -12.51 -1.08
C PRO A 115 15.26 -11.07 -1.51
N GLY A 116 15.90 -10.09 -0.87
CA GLY A 116 15.78 -8.67 -1.22
C GLY A 116 14.74 -7.90 -0.39
N LEU A 117 14.40 -6.70 -0.86
CA LEU A 117 13.45 -5.83 -0.16
C LEU A 117 12.01 -6.35 -0.33
N THR A 118 11.30 -6.54 0.77
CA THR A 118 9.90 -7.01 0.76
C THR A 118 9.00 -6.13 -0.11
N SER A 119 9.18 -4.81 -0.11
CA SER A 119 8.39 -3.91 -0.96
C SER A 119 8.61 -4.18 -2.46
N ASN A 120 9.85 -4.40 -2.89
CA ASN A 120 10.16 -4.75 -4.29
C ASN A 120 9.57 -6.11 -4.67
N ASN A 121 9.68 -7.10 -3.78
CA ASN A 121 9.12 -8.42 -4.01
C ASN A 121 7.59 -8.37 -4.07
N MET A 122 6.94 -7.55 -3.25
CA MET A 122 5.49 -7.32 -3.36
C MET A 122 5.11 -6.68 -4.70
N VAL A 123 5.88 -5.69 -5.20
CA VAL A 123 5.64 -5.12 -6.54
C VAL A 123 5.72 -6.20 -7.61
N ALA A 124 6.76 -7.04 -7.58
CA ALA A 124 6.96 -8.12 -8.56
C ALA A 124 5.83 -9.15 -8.55
N LEU A 125 5.23 -9.44 -7.38
CA LEU A 125 4.09 -10.35 -7.26
C LEU A 125 2.78 -9.69 -7.68
N LEU A 126 2.54 -8.43 -7.28
CA LEU A 126 1.27 -7.74 -7.52
C LEU A 126 1.12 -7.24 -8.95
N TYR A 127 2.21 -6.81 -9.59
CA TYR A 127 2.17 -6.29 -10.95
C TYR A 127 1.48 -7.25 -11.94
N PRO A 128 1.89 -8.53 -12.06
CA PRO A 128 1.22 -9.47 -12.97
C PRO A 128 -0.23 -9.80 -12.58
N MET A 129 -0.59 -9.73 -11.30
CA MET A 129 -1.96 -9.92 -10.81
C MET A 129 -2.88 -8.77 -11.23
N LEU A 130 -2.37 -7.54 -11.22
CA LEU A 130 -3.11 -6.33 -11.57
C LEU A 130 -3.11 -6.04 -13.08
N ALA A 131 -2.01 -6.35 -13.76
CA ALA A 131 -1.86 -6.15 -15.22
C ALA A 131 -2.63 -7.18 -16.06
N GLY A 132 -3.35 -8.13 -15.44
CA GLY A 132 -4.15 -9.13 -16.14
C GLY A 132 -3.32 -10.18 -16.88
N THR A 133 -2.10 -10.47 -16.44
CA THR A 133 -1.30 -11.53 -17.06
C THR A 133 -1.83 -12.90 -16.62
N ALA A 134 -2.14 -13.77 -17.58
CA ALA A 134 -2.86 -15.04 -17.42
C ALA A 134 -2.25 -16.07 -16.43
N ILE A 135 -1.09 -15.78 -15.83
CA ILE A 135 -0.38 -16.67 -14.92
C ILE A 135 -1.08 -16.78 -13.55
N PHE A 136 -1.85 -15.76 -13.13
CA PHE A 136 -2.47 -15.73 -11.79
C PHE A 136 -3.99 -15.94 -11.73
N GLU A 137 -4.68 -16.08 -12.87
CA GLU A 137 -6.10 -16.47 -12.87
C GLU A 137 -6.31 -17.87 -12.26
N LYS A 138 -5.29 -18.74 -12.30
CA LYS A 138 -5.35 -20.11 -11.79
C LYS A 138 -5.02 -20.29 -10.30
N VAL A 139 -4.59 -19.23 -9.60
CA VAL A 139 -4.23 -19.33 -8.16
C VAL A 139 -5.36 -18.84 -7.24
N ALA A 140 -6.42 -18.27 -7.80
CA ALA A 140 -7.59 -17.77 -7.07
C ALA A 140 -8.85 -18.65 -7.24
N ALA A 141 -8.70 -19.89 -7.70
CA ALA A 141 -9.78 -20.88 -7.84
C ALA A 141 -9.61 -22.01 -6.82
#